data_AF-A0A7C9IH26-F1
#
_entry.id   AF-A0A7C9IH26-F1
#
_cell.length_a   1.000
_cell.length_b   1.000
_cell.length_c   1.000
_cell.angle_alpha   90.00
_cell.angle_beta   90.00
_cell.angle_gamma   90.00
#
_symmetry.space_group_name_H-M   'P 1'
#
loop_
_entity.id
_entity.type
_entity.pdbx_description
1 polymer ?
#
loop_
_entity_poly.entity_id
_entity_poly.type
_entity_poly.pdbx_seq_one_letter_code
_entity_poly.pdbx_strand_id
1 'polypeptide(L)'
;MDVAPILDLVGEPVGAALAGLTAGMIFGVSAEQSRFCLRAAAVEVARRQWGGRLAVWLLTFSTALLWTQLMDVTGVIDLETSRWLASPGTVTGAVVGGLVFGVGMILARGCPGRLLTLGATGNLRAILSGLVFAVVAQMSLYGVLSPLREAISGAWTTGGPNPHVLWELGLPASSGIAIALVFAVAALVIAFRNRVSLTTLFFGCGVGFAVAAGWFLTFTLYQASFDPVPVGSLTFSGPSADTLMFVLSSDRALDFDVGLIPGVAIAAFLSAWVSGRLEWQGWDGAGAMRRYLTGAALMGFGAMTAGGCTIGAGVTGGSTFAFTAWLALTAIWAGGMIADRLIDQRPAAASPAVPT
;
A
#
# COMPACT_ATOMS: atom_id res chain seq x y z
N MET A 1 18.95 14.47 -13.85
CA MET A 1 19.76 13.45 -14.56
C MET A 1 19.00 13.13 -15.81
N ASP A 2 19.58 13.35 -17.00
CA ASP A 2 18.92 13.07 -18.27
C ASP A 2 18.72 11.56 -18.44
N VAL A 3 17.48 11.10 -18.22
CA VAL A 3 17.04 9.72 -18.53
C VAL A 3 16.65 9.56 -19.99
N ALA A 4 16.54 10.67 -20.73
CA ALA A 4 16.24 10.72 -22.16
C ALA A 4 17.09 9.75 -23.03
N PRO A 5 18.44 9.70 -22.93
CA PRO A 5 19.23 8.79 -23.76
C PRO A 5 19.00 7.30 -23.45
N ILE A 6 18.53 6.95 -22.25
CA ILE A 6 18.20 5.57 -21.88
C ILE A 6 16.80 5.22 -22.41
N LEU A 7 15.85 6.17 -22.34
CA LEU A 7 14.50 6.01 -22.87
C LEU A 7 14.50 5.91 -24.40
N ASP A 8 15.34 6.67 -25.08
CA ASP A 8 15.52 6.61 -26.54
C ASP A 8 16.10 5.26 -27.01
N LEU A 9 16.90 4.59 -26.15
CA LEU A 9 17.55 3.33 -26.48
C LEU A 9 16.67 2.10 -26.17
N VAL A 10 15.84 2.18 -25.13
CA VAL A 10 15.09 1.06 -24.56
C VAL A 10 13.58 1.14 -24.86
N GLY A 11 13.09 2.31 -25.24
CA GLY A 11 11.67 2.63 -25.41
C GLY A 11 11.01 3.03 -24.09
N GLU A 12 10.15 4.05 -24.15
CA GLU A 12 9.38 4.56 -23.00
C GLU A 12 8.68 3.48 -22.14
N PRO A 13 7.92 2.51 -22.72
CA PRO A 13 7.20 1.52 -21.91
C PRO A 13 8.13 0.57 -21.13
N VAL A 14 9.27 0.20 -21.72
CA VAL A 14 10.25 -0.67 -21.07
C VAL A 14 11.02 0.11 -20.01
N GLY A 15 11.35 1.38 -20.25
CA GLY A 15 11.96 2.27 -19.25
C GLY A 15 11.06 2.44 -18.02
N ALA A 16 9.75 2.64 -18.22
CA ALA A 16 8.78 2.70 -17.14
C ALA A 16 8.72 1.40 -16.34
N ALA A 17 8.67 0.24 -17.01
CA ALA A 17 8.67 -1.06 -16.34
C ALA A 17 9.97 -1.34 -15.57
N LEU A 18 11.13 -0.95 -16.08
CA LEU A 18 12.41 -1.08 -15.37
C LEU A 18 12.48 -0.18 -14.13
N ALA A 19 11.94 1.03 -14.21
CA ALA A 19 11.80 1.91 -13.06
C ALA A 19 10.88 1.28 -11.98
N GLY A 20 9.74 0.74 -12.41
CA GLY A 20 8.82 -0.03 -11.57
C GLY A 20 9.50 -1.22 -10.90
N LEU A 21 10.24 -2.01 -11.69
CA LEU A 21 11.00 -3.16 -11.22
C LEU A 21 12.02 -2.74 -10.16
N THR A 22 12.76 -1.65 -10.39
CA THR A 22 13.76 -1.14 -9.45
C THR A 22 13.12 -0.71 -8.13
N ALA A 23 12.05 0.09 -8.19
CA ALA A 23 11.29 0.51 -7.01
C ALA A 23 10.70 -0.69 -6.26
N GLY A 24 10.19 -1.67 -7.01
CA GLY A 24 9.66 -2.92 -6.50
C GLY A 24 10.73 -3.77 -5.81
N MET A 25 11.94 -3.83 -6.36
CA MET A 25 13.03 -4.57 -5.73
C MET A 25 13.44 -3.97 -4.37
N ILE A 26 13.55 -2.63 -4.30
CA ILE A 26 13.85 -1.91 -3.04
C ILE A 26 12.76 -2.21 -2.01
N PHE A 27 11.49 -2.11 -2.42
CA PHE A 27 10.36 -2.41 -1.55
C PHE A 27 10.35 -3.89 -1.11
N GLY A 28 10.56 -4.84 -2.02
CA GLY A 28 10.45 -6.28 -1.77
C GLY A 28 11.45 -6.78 -0.75
N VAL A 29 12.74 -6.44 -0.90
CA VAL A 29 13.78 -6.80 0.08
C VAL A 29 13.45 -6.17 1.44
N SER A 30 13.12 -4.88 1.43
CA SER A 30 12.86 -4.10 2.65
C SER A 30 11.63 -4.63 3.41
N ALA A 31 10.55 -4.94 2.70
CA ALA A 31 9.29 -5.41 3.28
C ALA A 31 9.40 -6.84 3.82
N GLU A 32 10.17 -7.72 3.18
CA GLU A 32 10.40 -9.08 3.65
C GLU A 32 11.23 -9.07 4.95
N GLN A 33 12.35 -8.34 4.98
CA GLN A 33 13.26 -8.28 6.13
C GLN A 33 12.66 -7.53 7.33
N SER A 34 11.99 -6.39 7.09
CA SER A 34 11.33 -5.62 8.16
C SER A 34 10.05 -6.29 8.66
N ARG A 35 9.51 -7.26 7.91
CA ARG A 35 8.19 -7.87 8.12
C ARG A 35 7.10 -6.79 8.26
N PHE A 36 7.18 -5.75 7.44
CA PHE A 36 6.25 -4.62 7.42
C PHE A 36 4.81 -5.08 7.24
N CYS A 37 3.90 -4.58 8.09
CA CYS A 37 2.50 -4.97 8.05
C CYS A 37 1.60 -3.94 8.76
N LEU A 38 0.83 -3.16 7.99
CA LEU A 38 -0.19 -2.24 8.53
C LEU A 38 -1.18 -2.98 9.44
N ARG A 39 -1.64 -4.17 9.02
CA ARG A 39 -2.60 -4.98 9.79
C ARG A 39 -2.11 -5.19 11.23
N ALA A 40 -0.84 -5.57 11.38
CA ALA A 40 -0.31 -5.88 12.70
C ALA A 40 -0.23 -4.62 13.58
N ALA A 41 0.15 -3.47 13.01
CA ALA A 41 0.12 -2.19 13.70
C ALA A 41 -1.31 -1.80 14.12
N ALA A 42 -2.31 -2.00 13.25
CA ALA A 42 -3.73 -1.76 13.55
C ALA A 42 -4.25 -2.65 14.70
N VAL A 43 -3.85 -3.93 14.71
CA VAL A 43 -4.22 -4.88 15.78
C VAL A 43 -3.55 -4.51 17.10
N GLU A 44 -2.28 -4.13 17.11
CA GLU A 44 -1.57 -3.66 18.31
C GLU A 44 -2.31 -2.45 18.93
N VAL A 45 -2.64 -1.44 18.12
CA VAL A 45 -3.40 -0.27 18.58
C VAL A 45 -4.82 -0.64 19.01
N ALA A 46 -5.51 -1.55 18.30
CA ALA A 46 -6.84 -2.03 18.68
C ALA A 46 -6.86 -2.65 20.09
N ARG A 47 -5.79 -3.37 20.43
CA ARG A 47 -5.54 -4.05 21.71
C ARG A 47 -4.86 -3.16 22.75
N ARG A 48 -4.69 -1.86 22.47
CA ARG A 48 -4.05 -0.86 23.35
C ARG A 48 -2.60 -1.22 23.69
N GLN A 49 -1.90 -1.86 22.76
CA GLN A 49 -0.49 -2.23 22.88
C GLN A 49 0.36 -1.33 21.97
N TRP A 50 1.43 -0.77 22.52
CA TRP A 50 2.44 -0.03 21.77
C TRP A 50 3.55 -1.00 21.39
N GLY A 51 3.30 -1.84 20.39
CA GLY A 51 4.23 -2.91 20.01
C GLY A 51 5.26 -2.50 18.96
N GLY A 52 6.13 -3.44 18.62
CA GLY A 52 7.17 -3.24 17.62
C GLY A 52 6.62 -3.07 16.20
N ARG A 53 5.44 -3.62 15.87
CA ARG A 53 4.87 -3.49 14.52
C ARG A 53 4.37 -2.08 14.24
N LEU A 54 3.78 -1.44 15.25
CA LEU A 54 3.44 -0.03 15.20
C LEU A 54 4.67 0.84 14.98
N ALA A 55 5.77 0.57 15.69
CA ALA A 55 7.02 1.31 15.50
C ALA A 55 7.56 1.21 14.07
N VAL A 56 7.59 -0.01 13.50
CA VAL A 56 8.04 -0.21 12.11
C VAL A 56 7.13 0.51 11.12
N TRP A 57 5.81 0.45 11.31
CA TRP A 57 4.88 1.16 10.43
C TRP A 57 5.04 2.68 10.51
N LEU A 58 5.12 3.24 11.72
CA LEU A 58 5.33 4.68 11.92
C LEU A 58 6.65 5.14 11.32
N LEU A 59 7.72 4.35 11.47
CA LEU A 59 9.02 4.66 10.89
C LEU A 59 8.99 4.63 9.36
N THR A 60 8.33 3.64 8.77
CA THR A 60 8.10 3.58 7.32
C THR A 60 7.32 4.80 6.84
N PHE A 61 6.23 5.14 7.52
CA PHE A 61 5.39 6.29 7.18
C PHE A 61 6.16 7.61 7.31
N SER A 62 6.88 7.82 8.42
CA SER A 62 7.67 9.03 8.64
C SER A 62 8.81 9.17 7.64
N THR A 63 9.45 8.05 7.25
CA THR A 63 10.52 8.07 6.25
C THR A 63 9.97 8.42 4.87
N ALA A 64 8.85 7.82 4.46
CA ALA A 64 8.18 8.18 3.23
C ALA A 64 7.81 9.67 3.22
N LEU A 65 7.14 10.14 4.27
CA LEU A 65 6.72 11.54 4.42
C LEU A 65 7.91 12.51 4.41
N LEU A 66 8.99 12.20 5.13
CA LEU A 66 10.16 13.08 5.21
C LEU A 66 10.81 13.27 3.83
N TRP A 67 11.05 12.16 3.12
CA TRP A 67 11.73 12.21 1.83
C TRP A 67 10.86 12.82 0.74
N THR A 68 9.55 12.55 0.71
CA THR A 68 8.66 13.17 -0.28
C THR A 68 8.55 14.67 -0.09
N GLN A 69 8.35 15.12 1.16
CA GLN A 69 8.26 16.54 1.48
C GLN A 69 9.60 17.26 1.24
N LEU A 70 10.73 16.60 1.49
CA LEU A 70 12.04 17.16 1.16
C LEU A 70 12.23 17.33 -0.35
N MET A 71 11.82 16.34 -1.16
CA MET A 71 11.91 16.42 -2.62
C MET A 71 10.98 17.50 -3.19
N ASP A 72 9.79 17.68 -2.62
CA ASP A 72 8.82 18.70 -3.02
C ASP A 72 9.34 20.12 -2.71
N VAL A 73 9.80 20.36 -1.47
CA VAL A 73 10.36 21.67 -1.06
C VAL A 73 11.64 22.04 -1.82
N THR A 74 12.43 21.05 -2.22
CA THR A 74 13.65 21.28 -3.03
C THR A 74 13.36 21.42 -4.53
N GLY A 75 12.11 21.27 -4.96
CA GLY A 75 11.70 21.34 -6.36
C GLY A 75 12.18 20.16 -7.22
N VAL A 76 12.56 19.05 -6.59
CA VAL A 76 12.95 17.81 -7.30
C VAL A 76 11.72 17.09 -7.86
N ILE A 77 10.59 17.18 -7.14
CA ILE A 77 9.28 16.70 -7.59
C ILE A 77 8.24 17.80 -7.43
N ASP A 78 7.18 17.75 -8.23
CA ASP A 78 6.00 18.60 -8.08
C ASP A 78 4.79 17.74 -7.68
N LEU A 79 4.37 17.83 -6.42
CA LEU A 79 3.24 17.07 -5.90
C LEU A 79 1.88 17.55 -6.41
N GLU A 80 1.76 18.77 -6.95
CA GLU A 80 0.49 19.28 -7.49
C GLU A 80 0.08 18.49 -8.75
N THR A 81 1.06 18.07 -9.55
CA THR A 81 0.85 17.21 -10.73
C THR A 81 0.51 15.76 -10.38
N SER A 82 0.59 15.40 -9.10
CA SER A 82 0.35 14.02 -8.68
C SER A 82 -1.12 13.62 -8.82
N ARG A 83 -1.35 12.34 -9.14
CA ARG A 83 -2.71 11.78 -9.21
C ARG A 83 -3.55 12.00 -7.93
N TRP A 84 -2.89 12.20 -6.79
CA TRP A 84 -3.54 12.36 -5.49
C TRP A 84 -4.08 13.77 -5.26
N LEU A 85 -3.45 14.79 -5.83
CA LEU A 85 -3.86 16.20 -5.71
C LEU A 85 -4.60 16.69 -6.96
N ALA A 86 -4.11 16.33 -8.16
CA ALA A 86 -4.65 16.80 -9.43
C ALA A 86 -6.08 16.29 -9.73
N SER A 87 -6.44 15.11 -9.22
CA SER A 87 -7.75 14.50 -9.48
C SER A 87 -8.75 14.79 -8.35
N PRO A 88 -10.05 14.92 -8.66
CA PRO A 88 -11.07 15.12 -7.64
C PRO A 88 -11.11 14.00 -6.61
N GLY A 89 -11.02 14.38 -5.34
CA GLY A 89 -11.10 13.44 -4.22
C GLY A 89 -12.55 12.98 -3.96
N THR A 90 -12.74 11.68 -3.72
CA THR A 90 -14.02 11.06 -3.34
C THR A 90 -14.07 10.81 -1.83
N VAL A 91 -14.86 11.59 -1.09
CA VAL A 91 -14.91 11.51 0.37
C VAL A 91 -15.65 10.24 0.82
N THR A 92 -16.82 9.97 0.22
CA THR A 92 -17.59 8.76 0.51
C THR A 92 -16.84 7.51 0.09
N GLY A 93 -16.16 7.54 -1.06
CA GLY A 93 -15.29 6.46 -1.52
C GLY A 93 -14.17 6.16 -0.52
N ALA A 94 -13.47 7.20 -0.05
CA ALA A 94 -12.40 7.08 0.91
C ALA A 94 -12.87 6.55 2.29
N VAL A 95 -14.02 7.00 2.82
CA VAL A 95 -14.57 6.48 4.09
C VAL A 95 -15.05 5.03 3.92
N VAL A 96 -15.98 4.79 3.00
CA VAL A 96 -16.66 3.49 2.86
C VAL A 96 -15.69 2.43 2.35
N GLY A 97 -14.93 2.76 1.29
CA GLY A 97 -13.90 1.89 0.75
C GLY A 97 -12.82 1.60 1.78
N GLY A 98 -12.37 2.60 2.54
CA GLY A 98 -11.37 2.43 3.58
C GLY A 98 -11.84 1.49 4.70
N LEU A 99 -13.07 1.65 5.20
CA LEU A 99 -13.65 0.76 6.20
C LEU A 99 -13.76 -0.68 5.69
N VAL A 100 -14.31 -0.88 4.49
CA VAL A 100 -14.46 -2.20 3.87
C VAL A 100 -13.10 -2.86 3.66
N PHE A 101 -12.12 -2.10 3.18
CA PHE A 101 -10.74 -2.55 3.02
C PHE A 101 -10.14 -2.97 4.36
N GLY A 102 -10.31 -2.17 5.41
CA GLY A 102 -9.82 -2.45 6.75
C GLY A 102 -10.37 -3.76 7.33
N VAL A 103 -11.67 -4.00 7.15
CA VAL A 103 -12.31 -5.28 7.52
C VAL A 103 -11.70 -6.44 6.72
N GLY A 104 -11.58 -6.27 5.41
CA GLY A 104 -10.98 -7.28 4.53
C GLY A 104 -9.54 -7.63 4.92
N MET A 105 -8.74 -6.64 5.30
CA MET A 105 -7.35 -6.79 5.75
C MET A 105 -7.23 -7.71 6.99
N ILE A 106 -8.16 -7.60 7.94
CA ILE A 106 -8.19 -8.46 9.13
C ILE A 106 -8.63 -9.88 8.78
N LEU A 107 -9.62 -10.01 7.90
CA LEU A 107 -10.11 -11.30 7.42
C LEU A 107 -9.02 -12.05 6.67
N ALA A 108 -8.38 -11.43 5.68
CA ALA A 108 -7.30 -11.96 4.85
C ALA A 108 -5.96 -12.14 5.58
N ARG A 109 -5.85 -11.63 6.82
CA ARG A 109 -4.63 -11.63 7.64
C ARG A 109 -3.41 -10.97 6.97
N GLY A 110 -3.64 -10.04 6.04
CA GLY A 110 -2.58 -9.31 5.34
C GLY A 110 -3.12 -8.09 4.62
N CYS A 111 -2.19 -7.24 4.16
CA CYS A 111 -2.47 -6.19 3.17
C CYS A 111 -1.83 -6.60 1.82
N PRO A 112 -2.15 -5.95 0.68
CA PRO A 112 -1.71 -6.41 -0.63
C PRO A 112 -0.19 -6.56 -0.76
N GLY A 113 0.59 -5.57 -0.31
CA GLY A 113 2.06 -5.67 -0.32
C GLY A 113 2.60 -6.80 0.59
N ARG A 114 1.90 -7.10 1.69
CA ARG A 114 2.24 -8.24 2.57
C ARG A 114 1.85 -9.59 1.95
N LEU A 115 0.72 -9.66 1.25
CA LEU A 115 0.29 -10.86 0.54
C LEU A 115 1.24 -11.18 -0.61
N LEU A 116 1.70 -10.16 -1.34
CA LEU A 116 2.68 -10.33 -2.42
C LEU A 116 4.03 -10.84 -1.90
N THR A 117 4.55 -10.23 -0.84
CA THR A 117 5.81 -10.67 -0.22
C THR A 117 5.71 -12.07 0.38
N LEU A 118 4.62 -12.38 1.09
CA LEU A 118 4.38 -13.74 1.62
C LEU A 118 4.15 -14.78 0.52
N GLY A 119 3.47 -14.40 -0.56
CA GLY A 119 3.26 -15.28 -1.70
C GLY A 119 4.59 -15.65 -2.35
N ALA A 120 5.49 -14.68 -2.51
CA ALA A 120 6.84 -14.90 -3.01
C ALA A 120 7.68 -15.82 -2.11
N THR A 121 7.44 -15.87 -0.79
CA THR A 121 8.18 -16.78 0.11
C THR A 121 7.60 -18.20 0.20
N GLY A 122 6.55 -18.52 -0.56
CA GLY A 122 5.94 -19.86 -0.60
C GLY A 122 4.61 -20.02 0.15
N ASN A 123 3.98 -18.93 0.61
CA ASN A 123 2.69 -19.00 1.30
C ASN A 123 1.53 -19.08 0.31
N LEU A 124 0.98 -20.29 0.13
CA LEU A 124 -0.08 -20.56 -0.84
C LEU A 124 -1.38 -19.79 -0.54
N ARG A 125 -1.64 -19.52 0.74
CA ARG A 125 -2.80 -18.72 1.18
C ARG A 125 -2.70 -17.29 0.69
N ALA A 126 -1.49 -16.72 0.75
CA ALA A 126 -1.21 -15.37 0.32
C ALA A 126 -1.27 -15.24 -1.21
N ILE A 127 -0.79 -16.25 -1.95
CA ILE A 127 -0.89 -16.31 -3.42
C ILE A 127 -2.37 -16.27 -3.86
N LEU A 128 -3.19 -17.19 -3.35
CA LEU A 128 -4.60 -17.25 -3.77
C LEU A 128 -5.39 -16.02 -3.32
N SER A 129 -5.13 -15.52 -2.11
CA SER A 129 -5.77 -14.29 -1.63
C SER A 129 -5.33 -13.09 -2.45
N GLY A 130 -4.06 -13.02 -2.86
CA GLY A 130 -3.54 -11.99 -3.77
C GLY A 130 -4.21 -12.04 -5.14
N LEU A 131 -4.42 -13.25 -5.69
CA LEU A 131 -5.14 -13.44 -6.95
C LEU A 131 -6.60 -12.97 -6.85
N VAL A 132 -7.33 -13.39 -5.81
CA VAL A 132 -8.72 -12.94 -5.60
C VAL A 132 -8.77 -11.42 -5.40
N PHE A 133 -7.82 -10.85 -4.67
CA PHE A 133 -7.69 -9.40 -4.53
C PHE A 133 -7.52 -8.72 -5.90
N ALA A 134 -6.60 -9.20 -6.74
CA ALA A 134 -6.35 -8.64 -8.07
C ALA A 134 -7.56 -8.74 -9.00
N VAL A 135 -8.23 -9.90 -9.02
CA VAL A 135 -9.46 -10.11 -9.81
C VAL A 135 -10.56 -9.16 -9.36
N VAL A 136 -10.84 -9.05 -8.05
CA VAL A 136 -11.91 -8.18 -7.55
C VAL A 136 -11.54 -6.71 -7.71
N ALA A 137 -10.27 -6.34 -7.56
CA ALA A 137 -9.80 -4.99 -7.86
C ALA A 137 -10.07 -4.63 -9.33
N GLN A 138 -9.74 -5.53 -10.26
CA GLN A 138 -10.00 -5.34 -11.68
C GLN A 138 -11.51 -5.28 -12.01
N MET A 139 -12.30 -6.15 -11.38
CA MET A 139 -13.77 -6.10 -11.49
C MET A 139 -14.36 -4.79 -10.97
N SER A 140 -13.71 -4.16 -9.99
CA SER A 140 -14.15 -2.89 -9.40
C SER A 140 -13.71 -1.68 -10.21
N LEU A 141 -12.58 -1.77 -10.92
CA LEU A 141 -12.12 -0.73 -11.84
C LEU A 141 -12.94 -0.71 -13.13
N TYR A 142 -12.96 -1.82 -13.85
CA TYR A 142 -13.45 -1.89 -15.23
C TYR A 142 -14.54 -2.94 -15.44
N GLY A 143 -14.86 -3.73 -14.42
CA GLY A 143 -15.82 -4.82 -14.52
C GLY A 143 -17.17 -4.51 -13.89
N VAL A 144 -17.90 -5.58 -13.55
CA VAL A 144 -19.29 -5.54 -13.07
C VAL A 144 -19.47 -4.78 -11.75
N LEU A 145 -18.41 -4.63 -10.96
CA LEU A 145 -18.46 -3.89 -9.68
C LEU A 145 -18.21 -2.38 -9.87
N SER A 146 -17.83 -1.92 -11.07
CA SER A 146 -17.56 -0.49 -11.31
C SER A 146 -18.77 0.42 -11.08
N PRO A 147 -20.02 0.08 -11.46
CA PRO A 147 -21.16 0.98 -11.24
C PRO A 147 -21.45 1.13 -9.74
N LEU A 148 -21.24 0.06 -8.96
CA LEU A 148 -21.40 0.10 -7.51
C LEU A 148 -20.31 0.97 -6.86
N ARG A 149 -19.05 0.80 -7.28
CA ARG A 149 -17.93 1.64 -6.83
C ARG A 149 -18.21 3.11 -7.14
N GLU A 150 -18.69 3.42 -8.34
CA GLU A 150 -18.99 4.78 -8.79
C GLU A 150 -20.16 5.39 -8.05
N ALA A 151 -21.23 4.63 -7.79
CA ALA A 151 -22.35 5.08 -6.98
C ALA A 151 -21.90 5.48 -5.56
N ILE A 152 -21.01 4.69 -4.94
CA ILE A 152 -20.45 5.01 -3.62
C ILE A 152 -19.53 6.22 -3.71
N SER A 153 -18.64 6.25 -4.70
CA SER A 153 -17.59 7.28 -4.82
C SER A 153 -18.14 8.63 -5.27
N GLY A 154 -19.21 8.64 -6.07
CA GLY A 154 -19.84 9.84 -6.60
C GLY A 154 -20.83 10.52 -5.64
N ALA A 155 -21.19 9.87 -4.52
CA ALA A 155 -22.15 10.42 -3.56
C ALA A 155 -21.64 11.71 -2.89
N TRP A 156 -20.35 11.79 -2.57
CA TRP A 156 -19.72 13.03 -2.11
C TRP A 156 -18.30 13.14 -2.65
N THR A 157 -18.12 14.10 -3.55
CA THR A 157 -16.83 14.48 -4.10
C THR A 157 -16.46 15.90 -3.67
N THR A 158 -15.18 16.21 -3.73
CA THR A 158 -14.63 17.53 -3.37
C THR A 158 -14.92 18.62 -4.41
N GLY A 159 -15.48 18.27 -5.58
CA GLY A 159 -15.91 19.22 -6.62
C GLY A 159 -14.79 19.93 -7.38
N GLY A 160 -13.53 19.72 -7.00
CA GLY A 160 -12.31 20.28 -7.61
C GLY A 160 -11.09 19.40 -7.29
N PRO A 161 -9.84 19.89 -7.50
CA PRO A 161 -8.64 19.18 -7.06
C PRO A 161 -8.72 18.80 -5.59
N ASN A 162 -8.09 17.69 -5.22
CA ASN A 162 -8.17 17.18 -3.86
C ASN A 162 -7.51 18.15 -2.87
N PRO A 163 -8.21 18.58 -1.81
CA PRO A 163 -7.66 19.55 -0.87
C PRO A 163 -6.37 19.07 -0.23
N HIS A 164 -5.36 19.94 -0.22
CA HIS A 164 -4.10 19.70 0.47
C HIS A 164 -4.22 20.18 1.92
N VAL A 165 -4.12 19.27 2.88
CA VAL A 165 -4.45 19.57 4.29
C VAL A 165 -3.60 20.71 4.86
N LEU A 166 -2.31 20.80 4.51
CA LEU A 166 -1.47 21.88 5.04
C LEU A 166 -1.79 23.25 4.44
N TRP A 167 -2.13 23.29 3.15
CA TRP A 167 -2.54 24.52 2.49
C TRP A 167 -3.78 25.06 3.17
N GLU A 168 -4.80 24.20 3.32
CA GLU A 168 -6.11 24.60 3.86
C GLU A 168 -6.00 25.11 5.30
N LEU A 169 -5.00 24.65 6.05
CA LEU A 169 -4.68 25.14 7.39
C LEU A 169 -3.78 26.40 7.40
N GLY A 170 -3.35 26.90 6.23
CA GLY A 170 -2.45 28.05 6.10
C GLY A 170 -1.05 27.80 6.63
N LEU A 171 -0.62 26.54 6.72
CA LEU A 171 0.68 26.16 7.28
C LEU A 171 1.78 26.26 6.21
N PRO A 172 3.01 26.66 6.58
CA PRO A 172 4.14 26.69 5.65
C PRO A 172 4.50 25.28 5.20
N ALA A 173 5.05 25.14 3.99
CA ALA A 173 5.45 23.86 3.40
C ALA A 173 6.43 23.05 4.29
N SER A 174 7.28 23.75 5.06
CA SER A 174 8.19 23.13 6.04
C SER A 174 7.47 22.38 7.17
N SER A 175 6.17 22.63 7.39
CA SER A 175 5.36 21.93 8.38
C SER A 175 5.27 20.44 8.06
N GLY A 176 5.31 20.05 6.79
CA GLY A 176 5.30 18.64 6.38
C GLY A 176 6.53 17.89 6.92
N ILE A 177 7.70 18.52 6.83
CA ILE A 177 8.97 18.00 7.37
C ILE A 177 8.90 17.91 8.91
N ALA A 178 8.36 18.94 9.57
CA ALA A 178 8.20 18.94 11.02
C ALA A 178 7.29 17.79 11.50
N ILE A 179 6.17 17.55 10.81
CA ILE A 179 5.25 16.42 11.11
C ILE A 179 5.97 15.08 10.89
N ALA A 180 6.75 14.95 9.81
CA ALA A 180 7.54 13.75 9.55
C ALA A 180 8.55 13.47 10.68
N LEU A 181 9.24 14.50 11.18
CA LEU A 181 10.17 14.38 12.31
C LEU A 181 9.44 13.97 13.60
N VAL A 182 8.26 14.52 13.87
CA VAL A 182 7.44 14.11 15.03
C VAL A 182 7.09 12.63 14.96
N PHE A 183 6.62 12.15 13.81
CA PHE A 183 6.35 10.72 13.61
C PHE A 183 7.61 9.86 13.71
N ALA A 184 8.75 10.33 13.20
CA ALA A 184 10.02 9.62 13.28
C ALA A 184 10.50 9.49 14.74
N VAL A 185 10.44 10.57 15.53
CA VAL A 185 10.78 10.54 16.96
C VAL A 185 9.84 9.60 17.72
N ALA A 186 8.53 9.68 17.47
CA ALA A 186 7.57 8.76 18.08
C ALA A 186 7.87 7.30 17.72
N ALA A 187 8.19 7.02 16.46
CA ALA A 187 8.56 5.69 15.99
C ALA A 187 9.82 5.17 16.70
N LEU A 188 10.86 6.00 16.83
CA LEU A 188 12.10 5.65 17.51
C LEU A 188 11.88 5.40 19.01
N VAL A 189 11.11 6.25 19.68
CA VAL A 189 10.77 6.06 21.11
C VAL A 189 10.06 4.72 21.33
N ILE A 190 9.07 4.39 20.50
CA ILE A 190 8.36 3.10 20.58
C ILE A 190 9.29 1.93 20.23
N ALA A 191 10.15 2.10 19.21
CA ALA A 191 11.11 1.07 18.80
C ALA A 191 12.11 0.73 19.90
N PHE A 192 12.70 1.75 20.55
CA PHE A 192 13.64 1.58 21.66
C PHE A 192 12.97 0.93 22.86
N ARG A 193 11.74 1.35 23.20
CA ARG A 193 10.98 0.75 24.31
C ARG A 193 10.68 -0.73 24.08
N ASN A 194 10.45 -1.14 22.84
CA ASN A 194 10.17 -2.52 22.47
C ASN A 194 11.42 -3.33 22.06
N ARG A 195 12.62 -2.75 22.16
CA ARG A 195 13.90 -3.37 21.76
C ARG A 195 13.86 -3.97 20.35
N VAL A 196 13.25 -3.23 19.41
CA VAL A 196 13.22 -3.64 18.00
C VAL A 196 14.65 -3.66 17.43
N SER A 197 14.99 -4.69 16.66
CA SER A 197 16.33 -4.83 16.10
C SER A 197 16.66 -3.69 15.13
N LEU A 198 17.91 -3.22 15.13
CA LEU A 198 18.39 -2.19 14.20
C LEU A 198 18.21 -2.60 12.73
N THR A 199 18.39 -3.88 12.42
CA THR A 199 18.16 -4.43 11.09
C THR A 199 16.70 -4.23 10.65
N THR A 200 15.73 -4.53 11.53
CA THR A 200 14.30 -4.31 11.24
C THR A 200 13.99 -2.82 11.03
N LEU A 201 14.62 -1.93 11.80
CA LEU A 201 14.45 -0.48 11.64
C LEU A 201 15.01 0.02 10.31
N PHE A 202 16.22 -0.40 9.96
CA PHE A 202 16.87 -0.05 8.69
C PHE A 202 16.02 -0.47 7.49
N PHE A 203 15.58 -1.73 7.45
CA PHE A 203 14.69 -2.19 6.38
C PHE A 203 13.29 -1.55 6.47
N GLY A 204 12.82 -1.16 7.65
CA GLY A 204 11.58 -0.39 7.82
C GLY A 204 11.67 1.00 7.16
N CYS A 205 12.79 1.70 7.34
CA CYS A 205 13.10 2.92 6.61
C CYS A 205 13.19 2.66 5.09
N GLY A 206 13.80 1.53 4.69
CA GLY A 206 13.90 1.11 3.29
C GLY A 206 12.54 1.00 2.58
N VAL A 207 11.50 0.54 3.28
CA VAL A 207 10.13 0.51 2.73
C VAL A 207 9.61 1.93 2.46
N GLY A 208 9.86 2.88 3.37
CA GLY A 208 9.44 4.27 3.20
C GLY A 208 10.24 4.98 2.11
N PHE A 209 11.54 4.70 2.05
CA PHE A 209 12.41 5.19 1.00
C PHE A 209 11.99 4.67 -0.38
N ALA A 210 11.49 3.42 -0.50
CA ALA A 210 10.96 2.91 -1.76
C ALA A 210 9.80 3.77 -2.30
N VAL A 211 8.95 4.32 -1.42
CA VAL A 211 7.89 5.26 -1.80
C VAL A 211 8.49 6.57 -2.35
N ALA A 212 9.50 7.12 -1.69
CA ALA A 212 10.18 8.32 -2.20
C ALA A 212 10.90 8.07 -3.53
N ALA A 213 11.57 6.91 -3.67
CA ALA A 213 12.18 6.49 -4.93
C ALA A 213 11.14 6.32 -6.05
N GLY A 214 9.96 5.79 -5.73
CA GLY A 214 8.85 5.71 -6.67
C GLY A 214 8.41 7.07 -7.19
N TRP A 215 8.29 8.08 -6.31
CA TRP A 215 7.96 9.45 -6.72
C TRP A 215 9.02 10.05 -7.62
N PHE A 216 10.29 9.90 -7.24
CA PHE A 216 11.40 10.39 -8.05
C PHE A 216 11.40 9.75 -9.44
N LEU A 217 11.28 8.42 -9.52
CA LEU A 217 11.33 7.69 -10.77
C LEU A 217 10.16 8.04 -11.70
N THR A 218 8.93 8.06 -11.21
CA THR A 218 7.77 8.40 -12.04
C THR A 218 7.77 9.87 -12.46
N PHE A 219 8.25 10.78 -11.62
CA PHE A 219 8.38 12.19 -11.98
C PHE A 219 9.48 12.41 -13.02
N THR A 220 10.61 11.69 -12.95
CA THR A 220 11.63 11.72 -14.00
C THR A 220 11.14 11.16 -15.32
N LEU A 221 10.28 10.13 -15.30
CA LEU A 221 9.64 9.60 -16.50
C LEU A 221 8.63 10.60 -17.06
N TYR A 222 7.79 11.20 -16.21
CA TYR A 222 6.82 12.22 -16.62
C TYR A 222 7.46 13.41 -17.33
N GLN A 223 8.62 13.88 -16.84
CA GLN A 223 9.35 14.97 -17.49
C GLN A 223 10.01 14.59 -18.83
N ALA A 224 10.30 13.30 -19.02
CA ALA A 224 11.00 12.79 -20.19
C ALA A 224 10.06 12.22 -21.27
N SER A 225 8.83 11.85 -20.90
CA SER A 225 7.85 11.26 -21.79
C SER A 225 6.97 12.30 -22.47
N PHE A 226 6.64 12.06 -23.74
CA PHE A 226 5.71 12.90 -24.49
C PHE A 226 4.24 12.56 -24.22
N ASP A 227 3.96 11.33 -23.78
CA ASP A 227 2.63 10.90 -23.34
C ASP A 227 2.39 11.22 -21.86
N PRO A 228 1.15 11.59 -21.48
CA PRO A 228 0.82 11.95 -20.10
C PRO A 228 0.85 10.71 -19.19
N VAL A 229 2.02 10.42 -18.62
CA VAL A 229 2.17 9.41 -17.55
C VAL A 229 1.76 10.05 -16.22
N PRO A 230 0.70 9.58 -15.55
CA PRO A 230 0.27 10.18 -14.29
C PRO A 230 1.34 10.04 -13.21
N VAL A 231 1.76 11.16 -12.62
CA VAL A 231 2.76 11.17 -11.54
C VAL A 231 2.17 10.49 -10.31
N GLY A 232 2.81 9.40 -9.90
CA GLY A 232 2.38 8.59 -8.76
C GLY A 232 3.54 7.83 -8.16
N SER A 233 3.32 7.17 -7.03
CA SER A 233 4.32 6.29 -6.43
C SER A 233 3.67 4.96 -6.03
N LEU A 234 4.41 4.13 -5.29
CA LEU A 234 4.08 2.76 -4.95
C LEU A 234 2.64 2.63 -4.48
N THR A 235 1.96 1.72 -5.15
CA THR A 235 0.66 1.20 -4.77
C THR A 235 0.63 -0.28 -5.14
N PHE A 236 -0.36 -1.01 -4.67
CA PHE A 236 -0.51 -2.42 -4.99
C PHE A 236 -1.89 -2.75 -5.54
N SER A 237 -2.80 -1.78 -5.58
CA SER A 237 -4.20 -2.04 -5.99
C SER A 237 -4.33 -2.05 -7.50
N GLY A 238 -4.08 -0.90 -8.15
CA GLY A 238 -3.97 -0.79 -9.61
C GLY A 238 -2.95 -1.76 -10.20
N PRO A 239 -1.68 -1.72 -9.75
CA PRO A 239 -0.62 -2.58 -10.30
C PRO A 239 -0.91 -4.07 -10.27
N SER A 240 -1.62 -4.56 -9.25
CA SER A 240 -2.00 -5.99 -9.21
C SER A 240 -3.07 -6.32 -10.25
N ALA A 241 -4.00 -5.40 -10.51
CA ALA A 241 -5.02 -5.52 -11.54
C ALA A 241 -4.42 -5.38 -12.95
N ASP A 242 -3.52 -4.41 -13.14
CA ASP A 242 -2.82 -4.19 -14.40
C ASP A 242 -1.87 -5.34 -14.75
N THR A 243 -1.11 -5.86 -13.78
CA THR A 243 -0.28 -7.06 -13.99
C THR A 243 -1.12 -8.28 -14.33
N LEU A 244 -2.28 -8.46 -13.69
CA LEU A 244 -3.21 -9.54 -14.03
C LEU A 244 -3.68 -9.41 -15.48
N MET A 245 -4.06 -8.21 -15.91
CA MET A 245 -4.49 -7.97 -17.29
C MET A 245 -3.35 -8.13 -18.28
N PHE A 246 -2.14 -7.65 -17.98
CA PHE A 246 -0.95 -7.86 -18.81
C PHE A 246 -0.69 -9.34 -19.11
N VAL A 247 -0.93 -10.23 -18.14
CA VAL A 247 -0.79 -11.68 -18.35
C VAL A 247 -1.95 -12.27 -19.15
N LEU A 248 -3.15 -11.69 -19.07
CA LEU A 248 -4.36 -12.20 -19.71
C LEU A 248 -4.60 -11.66 -21.12
N SER A 249 -4.08 -10.47 -21.46
CA SER A 249 -4.37 -9.73 -22.68
C SER A 249 -3.10 -9.36 -23.44
N SER A 250 -3.05 -9.64 -24.75
CA SER A 250 -1.85 -9.45 -25.59
C SER A 250 -1.58 -8.00 -26.00
N ASP A 251 -2.50 -7.08 -25.74
CA ASP A 251 -2.49 -5.67 -26.15
C ASP A 251 -2.03 -4.71 -25.05
N ARG A 252 -1.77 -5.21 -23.84
CA ARG A 252 -1.36 -4.35 -22.71
C ARG A 252 0.12 -3.98 -22.81
N ALA A 253 0.40 -2.68 -22.82
CA ALA A 253 1.76 -2.16 -22.79
C ALA A 253 2.43 -2.36 -21.42
N LEU A 254 3.76 -2.40 -21.43
CA LEU A 254 4.57 -2.35 -20.22
C LEU A 254 4.53 -0.94 -19.61
N ASP A 255 4.33 -0.87 -18.31
CA ASP A 255 4.35 0.38 -17.55
C ASP A 255 5.03 0.18 -16.18
N PHE A 256 5.13 1.26 -15.41
CA PHE A 256 5.70 1.25 -14.06
C PHE A 256 4.99 0.26 -13.13
N ASP A 257 3.67 0.14 -13.25
CA ASP A 257 2.82 -0.65 -12.39
C ASP A 257 3.01 -2.16 -12.66
N VAL A 258 3.09 -2.56 -13.93
CA VAL A 258 3.41 -3.93 -14.38
C VAL A 258 4.83 -4.33 -14.01
N GLY A 259 5.78 -3.40 -14.00
CA GLY A 259 7.16 -3.67 -13.53
C GLY A 259 7.26 -3.82 -12.00
N LEU A 260 6.44 -3.10 -11.24
CA LEU A 260 6.48 -3.03 -9.78
C LEU A 260 6.20 -4.39 -9.12
N ILE A 261 5.12 -5.06 -9.51
CA ILE A 261 4.67 -6.33 -8.91
C ILE A 261 5.73 -7.45 -9.02
N PRO A 262 6.26 -7.79 -10.22
CA PRO A 262 7.31 -8.78 -10.36
C PRO A 262 8.61 -8.35 -9.68
N GLY A 263 8.95 -7.05 -9.69
CA GLY A 263 10.10 -6.53 -8.95
C GLY A 263 10.02 -6.83 -7.45
N VAL A 264 8.86 -6.60 -6.83
CA VAL A 264 8.62 -6.94 -5.42
C VAL A 264 8.69 -8.46 -5.19
N ALA A 265 8.08 -9.25 -6.06
CA ALA A 265 8.06 -10.71 -5.93
C ALA A 265 9.46 -11.32 -6.04
N ILE A 266 10.25 -10.92 -7.04
CA ILE A 266 11.63 -11.39 -7.26
C ILE A 266 12.50 -11.01 -6.07
N ALA A 267 12.45 -9.76 -5.62
CA ALA A 267 13.25 -9.31 -4.49
C ALA A 267 12.88 -9.99 -3.17
N ALA A 268 11.59 -10.17 -2.90
CA ALA A 268 11.13 -10.89 -1.71
C ALA A 268 11.56 -12.37 -1.74
N PHE A 269 11.45 -13.02 -2.91
CA PHE A 269 11.92 -14.40 -3.09
C PHE A 269 13.43 -14.52 -2.86
N LEU A 270 14.25 -13.67 -3.50
CA LEU A 270 15.70 -13.67 -3.33
C LEU A 270 16.10 -13.38 -1.88
N SER A 271 15.46 -12.39 -1.23
CA SER A 271 15.71 -12.07 0.17
C SER A 271 15.42 -13.25 1.10
N ALA A 272 14.30 -13.93 0.89
CA ALA A 272 13.93 -15.10 1.68
C ALA A 272 14.82 -16.32 1.37
N TRP A 273 15.25 -16.49 0.11
CA TRP A 273 16.17 -17.56 -0.29
C TRP A 273 17.53 -17.42 0.39
N VAL A 274 18.15 -16.24 0.30
CA VAL A 274 19.43 -15.92 0.95
C VAL A 274 19.33 -16.06 2.47
N SER A 275 18.16 -15.70 3.04
CA SER A 275 17.95 -15.79 4.48
C SER A 275 17.53 -17.18 4.97
N GLY A 276 17.39 -18.18 4.08
CA GLY A 276 16.95 -19.53 4.44
C GLY A 276 15.52 -19.61 4.98
N ARG A 277 14.64 -18.68 4.57
CA ARG A 277 13.24 -18.55 5.08
C ARG A 277 12.17 -19.01 4.09
N LEU A 278 12.55 -19.64 2.99
CA LEU A 278 11.58 -20.19 2.05
C LEU A 278 10.86 -21.38 2.68
N GLU A 279 9.54 -21.30 2.73
CA GLU A 279 8.71 -22.34 3.34
C GLU A 279 7.38 -22.43 2.58
N TRP A 280 7.04 -23.65 2.16
CA TRP A 280 5.75 -23.94 1.55
C TRP A 280 4.68 -24.06 2.64
N GLN A 281 3.82 -23.05 2.73
CA GLN A 281 2.75 -23.00 3.72
C GLN A 281 1.38 -23.20 3.05
N GLY A 282 0.69 -24.28 3.45
CA GLY A 282 -0.65 -24.64 2.99
C GLY A 282 -1.78 -24.02 3.80
N TRP A 283 -2.97 -24.62 3.69
CA TRP A 283 -4.19 -24.17 4.36
C TRP A 283 -4.48 -24.99 5.63
N ASP A 284 -4.96 -24.31 6.67
CA ASP A 284 -5.33 -24.93 7.96
C ASP A 284 -6.79 -25.47 7.96
N GLY A 285 -7.51 -25.39 6.82
CA GLY A 285 -8.88 -25.89 6.66
C GLY A 285 -9.81 -24.98 5.83
N ALA A 286 -10.98 -25.49 5.46
CA ALA A 286 -11.96 -24.80 4.61
C ALA A 286 -12.50 -23.49 5.23
N GLY A 287 -12.66 -23.45 6.56
CA GLY A 287 -13.10 -22.25 7.27
C GLY A 287 -12.10 -21.11 7.16
N ALA A 288 -10.80 -21.40 7.29
CA ALA A 288 -9.73 -20.44 7.10
C ALA A 288 -9.67 -19.97 5.63
N MET A 289 -9.91 -20.90 4.69
CA MET A 289 -9.98 -20.58 3.26
C MET A 289 -11.07 -19.57 2.94
N ARG A 290 -12.30 -19.84 3.35
CA ARG A 290 -13.43 -18.91 3.16
C ARG A 290 -13.12 -17.54 3.77
N ARG A 291 -12.54 -17.50 4.97
CA ARG A 291 -12.17 -16.25 5.65
C ARG A 291 -11.14 -15.44 4.84
N TYR A 292 -10.09 -16.08 4.32
CA TYR A 292 -9.06 -15.34 3.58
C TYR A 292 -9.56 -14.85 2.23
N LEU A 293 -10.34 -15.65 1.50
CA LEU A 293 -10.86 -15.26 0.19
C LEU A 293 -11.95 -14.18 0.28
N THR A 294 -12.84 -14.27 1.27
CA THR A 294 -13.82 -13.19 1.54
C THR A 294 -13.11 -11.91 1.96
N GLY A 295 -12.07 -12.00 2.78
CA GLY A 295 -11.22 -10.86 3.12
C GLY A 295 -10.55 -10.23 1.92
N ALA A 296 -9.97 -11.05 1.03
CA ALA A 296 -9.33 -10.60 -0.19
C ALA A 296 -10.29 -9.89 -1.15
N ALA A 297 -11.51 -10.41 -1.30
CA ALA A 297 -12.54 -9.76 -2.11
C ALA A 297 -12.95 -8.39 -1.55
N LEU A 298 -13.19 -8.30 -0.24
CA LEU A 298 -13.48 -7.02 0.43
C LEU A 298 -12.31 -6.04 0.31
N MET A 299 -11.07 -6.52 0.43
CA MET A 299 -9.88 -5.69 0.19
C MET A 299 -9.82 -5.19 -1.26
N GLY A 300 -10.09 -6.03 -2.25
CA GLY A 300 -10.04 -5.66 -3.66
C GLY A 300 -11.04 -4.53 -3.97
N PHE A 301 -12.30 -4.75 -3.58
CA PHE A 301 -13.35 -3.75 -3.77
C PHE A 301 -13.10 -2.48 -2.97
N GLY A 302 -12.74 -2.63 -1.68
CA GLY A 302 -12.47 -1.51 -0.79
C GLY A 302 -11.29 -0.67 -1.26
N ALA A 303 -10.23 -1.28 -1.80
CA ALA A 303 -9.06 -0.56 -2.31
C ALA A 303 -9.41 0.36 -3.48
N MET A 304 -10.19 -0.14 -4.45
CA MET A 304 -10.56 0.66 -5.62
C MET A 304 -11.60 1.74 -5.28
N THR A 305 -12.46 1.46 -4.31
CA THR A 305 -13.43 2.43 -3.79
C THR A 305 -12.75 3.54 -2.98
N ALA A 306 -11.72 3.20 -2.19
CA ALA A 306 -10.94 4.15 -1.40
C ALA A 306 -9.92 4.96 -2.23
N GLY A 307 -9.71 4.61 -3.50
CA GLY A 307 -8.65 5.18 -4.34
C GLY A 307 -7.24 4.62 -4.06
N GLY A 308 -7.11 3.63 -3.18
CA GLY A 308 -5.85 2.90 -2.95
C GLY A 308 -5.86 1.96 -1.75
N CYS A 309 -4.84 1.12 -1.67
CA CYS A 309 -4.59 0.22 -0.52
C CYS A 309 -3.81 0.91 0.60
N THR A 310 -3.39 0.13 1.61
CA THR A 310 -2.58 0.59 2.75
C THR A 310 -1.32 1.34 2.36
N ILE A 311 -0.68 0.98 1.25
CA ILE A 311 0.54 1.66 0.78
C ILE A 311 0.17 2.78 -0.18
N GLY A 312 -0.75 2.53 -1.12
CA GLY A 312 -1.24 3.54 -2.06
C GLY A 312 -1.89 4.73 -1.36
N ALA A 313 -3.06 4.54 -0.75
CA ALA A 313 -3.75 5.61 -0.02
C ALA A 313 -3.04 5.95 1.30
N GLY A 314 -2.56 4.93 2.01
CA GLY A 314 -2.03 5.13 3.35
C GLY A 314 -0.65 5.80 3.40
N VAL A 315 0.36 5.23 2.73
CA VAL A 315 1.73 5.75 2.79
C VAL A 315 1.98 6.77 1.70
N THR A 316 1.72 6.41 0.44
CA THR A 316 1.98 7.25 -0.73
C THR A 316 1.06 8.47 -0.76
N GLY A 317 -0.26 8.30 -0.69
CA GLY A 317 -1.19 9.43 -0.63
C GLY A 317 -1.09 10.24 0.68
N GLY A 318 -0.83 9.57 1.80
CA GLY A 318 -0.56 10.26 3.07
C GLY A 318 0.70 11.14 3.03
N SER A 319 1.71 10.73 2.26
CA SER A 319 2.97 11.46 2.06
C SER A 319 2.84 12.78 1.28
N THR A 320 1.71 12.96 0.59
CA THR A 320 1.35 14.18 -0.14
C THR A 320 0.33 15.04 0.62
N PHE A 321 -0.07 14.65 1.83
CA PHE A 321 -1.13 15.31 2.61
C PHE A 321 -2.44 15.55 1.86
N ALA A 322 -2.77 14.67 0.91
CA ALA A 322 -4.08 14.69 0.25
C ALA A 322 -5.19 14.36 1.27
N PHE A 323 -6.22 15.19 1.33
CA PHE A 323 -7.31 15.05 2.31
C PHE A 323 -7.97 13.67 2.26
N THR A 324 -8.34 13.20 1.06
CA THR A 324 -8.97 11.88 0.92
C THR A 324 -8.04 10.72 1.26
N ALA A 325 -6.72 10.88 1.10
CA ALA A 325 -5.76 9.83 1.46
C ALA A 325 -5.67 9.66 2.97
N TRP A 326 -5.65 10.76 3.73
CA TRP A 326 -5.72 10.74 5.20
C TRP A 326 -7.04 10.19 5.71
N LEU A 327 -8.14 10.57 5.06
CA LEU A 327 -9.46 10.05 5.39
C LEU A 327 -9.59 8.56 5.06
N ALA A 328 -9.04 8.09 3.93
CA ALA A 328 -8.96 6.66 3.61
C ALA A 328 -8.07 5.90 4.61
N LEU A 329 -6.91 6.45 4.97
CA LEU A 329 -6.01 5.85 5.95
C LEU A 329 -6.71 5.66 7.29
N THR A 330 -7.31 6.72 7.83
CA THR A 330 -8.03 6.65 9.11
C THR A 330 -9.21 5.67 9.06
N ALA A 331 -9.96 5.63 7.95
CA ALA A 331 -11.02 4.65 7.73
C ALA A 331 -10.50 3.21 7.66
N ILE A 332 -9.34 2.96 7.02
CA ILE A 332 -8.70 1.64 6.99
C ILE A 332 -8.31 1.19 8.40
N TRP A 333 -7.71 2.08 9.20
CA TRP A 333 -7.37 1.81 10.59
C TRP A 333 -8.62 1.51 11.41
N ALA A 334 -9.65 2.35 11.32
CA ALA A 334 -10.91 2.15 12.02
C ALA A 334 -11.58 0.82 11.65
N GLY A 335 -11.70 0.51 10.36
CA GLY A 335 -12.28 -0.74 9.86
C GLY A 335 -11.50 -1.97 10.34
N GLY A 336 -10.17 -1.90 10.34
CA GLY A 336 -9.31 -2.95 10.87
C GLY A 336 -9.46 -3.14 12.38
N MET A 337 -9.49 -2.06 13.16
CA MET A 337 -9.65 -2.12 14.61
C MET A 337 -11.04 -2.65 15.00
N ILE A 338 -12.08 -2.25 14.28
CA ILE A 338 -13.45 -2.76 14.47
C ILE A 338 -13.51 -4.25 14.16
N ALA A 339 -12.94 -4.68 13.02
CA ALA A 339 -12.93 -6.09 12.65
C ALA A 339 -12.11 -6.96 13.61
N ASP A 340 -10.95 -6.51 14.09
CA ASP A 340 -10.18 -7.28 15.10
C ASP A 340 -11.00 -7.48 16.38
N ARG A 341 -11.65 -6.43 16.88
CA ARG A 341 -12.51 -6.52 18.08
C ARG A 341 -13.72 -7.43 17.88
N LEU A 342 -14.39 -7.33 16.73
CA LEU A 342 -15.63 -8.09 16.48
C LEU A 342 -15.38 -9.54 16.07
N ILE A 343 -14.23 -9.85 15.46
CA ILE A 343 -13.99 -11.17 14.85
C ILE A 343 -12.93 -11.95 15.62
N ASP A 344 -11.79 -11.32 15.92
CA ASP A 344 -10.61 -11.99 16.46
C ASP A 344 -10.54 -11.94 18.00
N GLN A 345 -11.32 -11.07 18.65
CA GLN A 345 -11.39 -10.97 20.11
C GLN A 345 -12.67 -11.55 20.72
N ARG A 346 -13.57 -12.15 19.91
CA ARG A 346 -14.74 -12.84 20.46
C ARG A 346 -14.29 -14.04 21.29
N PRO A 347 -14.75 -14.19 22.56
CA PRO A 347 -14.56 -15.43 23.30
C PRO A 347 -15.11 -16.58 22.47
N ALA A 348 -14.32 -17.64 22.28
CA ALA A 348 -14.84 -18.87 21.69
C ALA A 348 -16.06 -19.28 22.52
N ALA A 349 -17.25 -19.32 21.89
CA ALA A 349 -18.44 -19.85 22.55
C ALA A 349 -18.09 -21.25 23.07
N ALA A 350 -18.28 -21.47 24.37
CA ALA A 350 -17.98 -22.73 25.03
C ALA A 350 -18.58 -23.88 24.22
N SER A 351 -17.75 -24.81 23.74
CA SER A 351 -18.24 -26.05 23.16
C SER A 351 -19.14 -26.74 24.18
N PRO A 352 -20.36 -27.18 23.81
CA PRO A 352 -21.14 -28.02 24.71
C PRO A 352 -20.33 -29.29 24.98
N ALA A 353 -20.13 -29.59 26.27
CA ALA A 353 -19.48 -30.81 26.71
C ALA A 353 -20.19 -32.01 26.08
N VAL A 354 -19.42 -32.88 25.44
CA VAL A 354 -19.91 -34.18 24.94
C VAL A 354 -20.31 -35.00 26.18
N PRO A 355 -21.57 -35.47 26.30
CA PRO A 355 -21.94 -36.39 27.36
C PRO A 355 -21.24 -37.73 27.13
N THR A 356 -20.60 -38.24 28.18
CA THR A 356 -20.00 -39.58 28.27
C THR A 356 -21.02 -40.69 28.13
#